data_AF-A0A9K3PR93-F1
#
_entry.id   AF-A0A9K3PR93-F1
#
_cell.length_a   1.000
_cell.length_b   1.000
_cell.length_c   1.000
_cell.angle_alpha   90.00
_cell.angle_beta   90.00
_cell.angle_gamma   90.00
#
_symmetry.space_group_name_H-M   'P 1'
#
loop_
_entity.id
_entity.type
_entity.pdbx_description
1 polymer ?
#
loop_
_entity_poly.entity_id
_entity_poly.type
_entity_poly.pdbx_seq_one_letter_code
_entity_poly.pdbx_strand_id
1 'polypeptide(L)'
;MVNAVMATDIADKDLKTYRENRWELAFKDKAEKDIDPMDRDRKATIVFEYIIQASDVAHTMQHWATYQKFNGRLFEERYIAWLNGHLEKEPSLGWCENRKEWEMKGQAIVAKMKSDCDAKYAKQLALKMNEQLDAIEE
;
A
#
# COMPACT_ATOMS: atom_id res chain seq x y z
N MET A 1 9.80 -6.62 11.32
CA MET A 1 10.47 -5.36 10.94
C MET A 1 11.06 -5.41 9.53
N VAL A 2 11.81 -6.44 9.14
CA VAL A 2 12.36 -6.56 7.77
C VAL A 2 11.29 -6.42 6.68
N ASN A 3 10.16 -7.12 6.82
CA ASN A 3 9.09 -7.05 5.83
C ASN A 3 8.49 -5.64 5.64
N ALA A 4 8.50 -4.82 6.69
CA ALA A 4 8.01 -3.44 6.62
C ALA A 4 8.94 -2.56 5.76
N VAL A 5 10.26 -2.77 5.87
CA VAL A 5 11.25 -2.08 5.02
C VAL A 5 11.15 -2.58 3.58
N MET A 6 11.01 -3.88 3.37
CA MET A 6 10.80 -4.42 2.02
C MET A 6 9.48 -3.92 1.39
N ALA A 7 8.48 -3.60 2.22
CA ALA A 7 7.22 -3.05 1.75
C ALA A 7 7.37 -1.63 1.19
N THR A 8 8.34 -0.81 1.62
CA THR A 8 8.53 0.53 1.05
C THR A 8 9.16 0.52 -0.35
N ASP A 9 9.71 -0.61 -0.80
CA ASP A 9 10.10 -0.75 -2.20
C ASP A 9 8.86 -1.01 -3.07
N ILE A 10 8.24 0.08 -3.52
CA ILE A 10 7.06 0.09 -4.37
C ILE A 10 7.40 -0.01 -5.87
N ALA A 11 8.67 0.18 -6.25
CA ALA A 11 9.11 0.17 -7.63
C ALA A 11 9.39 -1.24 -8.16
N ASP A 12 9.76 -2.16 -7.26
CA ASP A 12 10.04 -3.55 -7.57
C ASP A 12 8.75 -4.36 -7.87
N LYS A 13 8.71 -4.92 -9.08
CA LYS A 13 7.58 -5.71 -9.60
C LYS A 13 7.47 -7.10 -8.97
N ASP A 14 8.60 -7.70 -8.61
CA ASP A 14 8.63 -9.02 -7.99
C ASP A 14 8.14 -8.92 -6.54
N LEU A 15 8.56 -7.88 -5.82
CA LEU A 15 8.03 -7.58 -4.49
C LEU A 15 6.55 -7.24 -4.51
N LYS A 16 6.06 -6.58 -5.57
CA LYS A 16 4.61 -6.35 -5.74
C LYS A 16 3.86 -7.68 -5.85
N THR A 17 4.30 -8.58 -6.73
CA THR A 17 3.68 -9.90 -6.92
C THR A 17 3.70 -10.74 -5.63
N TYR A 18 4.84 -10.71 -4.92
CA TYR A 18 4.99 -11.38 -3.64
C TYR A 18 3.96 -10.91 -2.60
N ARG A 19 3.70 -9.59 -2.53
CA ARG A 19 2.72 -9.00 -1.60
C ARG A 19 1.29 -9.38 -1.96
N GLU A 20 0.94 -9.36 -3.24
CA GLU A 20 -0.38 -9.76 -3.72
C GLU A 20 -0.68 -11.22 -3.35
N ASN A 21 0.29 -12.13 -3.54
CA ASN A 21 0.16 -13.53 -3.13
C ASN A 21 0.00 -13.69 -1.60
N ARG A 22 0.72 -12.87 -0.81
CA ARG A 22 0.59 -12.89 0.66
C ARG A 22 -0.78 -12.40 1.13
N TRP A 23 -1.31 -11.37 0.48
CA TRP A 23 -2.66 -10.88 0.75
C TRP A 23 -3.69 -11.97 0.48
N GLU A 24 -3.63 -12.61 -0.69
CA GLU A 24 -4.54 -13.70 -1.03
C GLU A 24 -4.45 -14.87 -0.06
N LEU A 25 -3.24 -15.28 0.33
CA LEU A 25 -3.04 -16.39 1.27
C LEU A 25 -3.58 -16.07 2.66
N ALA A 26 -3.32 -14.86 3.18
CA ALA A 26 -3.72 -14.48 4.52
C ALA A 26 -5.23 -14.23 4.64
N PHE A 27 -5.85 -13.76 3.57
CA PHE A 27 -7.28 -13.47 3.54
C PHE A 27 -8.10 -14.48 2.74
N LYS A 28 -7.54 -15.68 2.46
CA LYS A 28 -8.30 -16.82 1.93
C LYS A 28 -9.43 -17.17 2.90
N ASP A 29 -10.61 -17.45 2.37
CA ASP A 29 -11.81 -17.71 3.17
C ASP A 29 -11.59 -18.90 4.13
N LYS A 30 -11.39 -18.58 5.41
CA LYS A 30 -11.41 -19.50 6.53
C LYS A 30 -12.52 -19.06 7.48
N ALA A 31 -13.27 -20.00 8.05
CA ALA A 31 -14.27 -19.70 9.07
C ALA A 31 -13.61 -19.00 10.27
N GLU A 32 -14.22 -17.96 10.83
CA GLU A 32 -13.62 -17.17 11.93
C GLU A 32 -13.33 -18.01 13.18
N LYS A 33 -14.06 -19.12 13.37
CA LYS A 33 -13.90 -20.07 14.48
C LYS A 33 -12.62 -20.91 14.39
N ASP A 34 -11.98 -20.99 13.22
CA ASP A 34 -10.75 -21.77 12.97
C ASP A 34 -9.49 -20.88 12.84
N ILE A 35 -9.57 -19.60 13.19
CA ILE A 35 -8.42 -18.69 13.08
C ILE A 35 -7.49 -18.89 14.28
N ASP A 36 -6.39 -19.60 14.05
CA ASP A 36 -5.23 -19.66 14.95
C ASP A 36 -4.77 -18.22 15.30
N PRO A 37 -4.48 -17.89 16.58
CA PRO A 37 -3.83 -16.65 16.96
C PRO A 37 -2.66 -16.23 16.04
N MET A 38 -1.86 -17.19 15.56
CA MET A 38 -0.77 -16.93 14.61
C MET A 38 -1.27 -16.37 13.26
N ASP A 39 -2.42 -16.85 12.77
CA ASP A 39 -3.02 -16.37 11.52
C ASP A 39 -3.58 -14.94 11.68
N ARG A 40 -4.07 -14.59 12.87
CA ARG A 40 -4.45 -13.20 13.19
C ARG A 40 -3.24 -12.26 13.15
N ASP A 41 -2.13 -12.66 13.76
CA ASP A 41 -0.91 -11.84 13.80
C ASP A 41 -0.28 -11.69 12.41
N ARG A 42 -0.37 -12.71 11.55
CA ARG A 42 0.02 -12.65 10.13
C ARG A 42 -0.85 -11.66 9.34
N LYS A 43 -2.18 -11.70 9.52
CA LYS A 43 -3.11 -10.73 8.90
C LYS A 43 -2.78 -9.30 9.34
N ALA A 44 -2.56 -9.08 10.64
CA ALA A 44 -2.17 -7.77 11.16
C ALA A 44 -0.86 -7.28 10.53
N THR A 45 0.15 -8.15 10.43
CA THR A 45 1.43 -7.82 9.80
C THR A 45 1.25 -7.36 8.34
N ILE A 46 0.41 -8.04 7.56
CA ILE A 46 0.14 -7.68 6.16
C ILE A 46 -0.60 -6.34 6.05
N VAL A 47 -1.57 -6.07 6.93
CA VAL A 47 -2.25 -4.77 6.98
C VAL A 47 -1.26 -3.66 7.32
N PHE A 48 -0.35 -3.88 8.27
CA PHE A 48 0.72 -2.93 8.58
C PHE A 48 1.64 -2.66 7.39
N GLU A 49 2.03 -3.69 6.64
CA GLU A 49 2.82 -3.54 5.41
C GLU A 49 2.09 -2.68 4.36
N TYR A 50 0.76 -2.80 4.22
CA TYR A 50 -0.05 -1.96 3.33
C TYR A 50 -0.11 -0.51 3.81
N ILE A 51 -0.27 -0.26 5.11
CA ILE A 51 -0.28 1.09 5.67
C ILE A 51 1.06 1.80 5.43
N ILE A 52 2.16 1.10 5.61
CA ILE A 52 3.51 1.65 5.39
C ILE A 52 3.72 2.03 3.93
N GLN A 53 3.27 1.20 2.99
CA GLN A 53 3.29 1.53 1.56
C GLN A 53 2.47 2.77 1.24
N ALA A 54 1.23 2.84 1.73
CA ALA A 54 0.38 4.00 1.53
C ALA A 54 1.00 5.28 2.12
N SER A 55 1.71 5.15 3.24
CA SER A 55 2.39 6.26 3.92
C SER A 55 3.54 6.83 3.09
N ASP A 56 4.28 5.99 2.38
CA ASP A 56 5.42 6.40 1.55
C ASP A 56 4.98 7.32 0.39
N VAL A 57 3.83 7.01 -0.21
CA VAL A 57 3.26 7.79 -1.33
C VAL A 57 2.29 8.89 -0.88
N ALA A 58 1.97 8.99 0.42
CA ALA A 58 0.89 9.85 0.92
C ALA A 58 1.07 11.33 0.58
N HIS A 59 2.31 11.81 0.51
CA HIS A 59 2.63 13.20 0.16
C HIS A 59 2.08 13.63 -1.22
N THR A 60 1.85 12.67 -2.13
CA THR A 60 1.28 12.92 -3.47
C THR A 60 -0.23 13.23 -3.45
N MET A 61 -0.92 12.90 -2.35
CA MET A 61 -2.37 13.09 -2.19
C MET A 61 -2.71 14.10 -1.08
N GLN A 62 -1.70 14.79 -0.54
CA GLN A 62 -1.87 15.82 0.49
C GLN A 62 -2.08 17.20 -0.13
N HIS A 63 -2.40 18.18 0.72
CA HIS A 63 -2.59 19.55 0.29
C HIS A 63 -1.33 20.11 -0.42
N TRP A 64 -1.56 21.08 -1.30
CA TRP A 64 -0.57 21.59 -2.25
C TRP A 64 0.78 21.99 -1.64
N ALA A 65 0.79 22.69 -0.50
CA ALA A 65 2.04 23.13 0.12
C ALA A 65 2.91 21.95 0.59
N THR A 66 2.30 20.90 1.13
CA THR A 66 3.04 19.68 1.48
C THR A 66 3.54 18.95 0.24
N TYR A 67 2.69 18.83 -0.79
CA TYR A 67 3.08 18.23 -2.07
C TYR A 67 4.31 18.94 -2.66
N GLN A 68 4.29 20.27 -2.74
CA GLN A 68 5.41 21.06 -3.25
C GLN A 68 6.68 20.88 -2.42
N LYS A 69 6.56 20.95 -1.09
CA LYS A 69 7.71 20.83 -0.18
C LYS A 69 8.44 19.50 -0.34
N PHE A 70 7.72 18.38 -0.39
CA PHE A 70 8.35 17.06 -0.53
C PHE A 70 8.88 16.82 -1.94
N ASN A 71 8.16 17.22 -2.97
CA ASN A 71 8.66 17.10 -4.35
C ASN A 71 9.90 17.97 -4.60
N GLY A 72 9.97 19.18 -4.01
CA GLY A 72 11.15 20.03 -4.09
C GLY A 72 12.38 19.38 -3.47
N ARG A 73 12.25 18.82 -2.26
CA ARG A 73 13.34 18.09 -1.58
C ARG A 73 13.80 16.87 -2.37
N LEU A 74 12.86 16.08 -2.88
CA LEU A 74 13.19 14.92 -3.72
C LEU A 74 13.93 15.33 -5.00
N PHE A 75 13.57 16.47 -5.60
CA PHE A 75 14.27 16.99 -6.76
C PHE A 75 15.71 17.38 -6.43
N GLU A 76 15.92 18.13 -5.34
CA GLU A 76 17.24 18.55 -4.86
C GLU A 76 18.13 17.35 -4.57
N GLU A 77 17.62 16.34 -3.86
CA GLU A 77 18.37 15.11 -3.55
C GLU A 77 18.81 14.39 -4.83
N ARG A 78 17.91 14.23 -5.80
CA ARG A 78 18.25 13.58 -7.08
C ARG A 78 19.22 14.41 -7.89
N TYR A 79 19.10 15.74 -7.86
CA TYR A 79 20.00 16.64 -8.57
C TYR A 79 21.42 16.58 -8.00
N ILE A 80 21.56 16.58 -6.68
CA ILE A 80 22.86 16.40 -6.00
C ILE A 80 23.45 15.03 -6.33
N ALA A 81 22.63 13.97 -6.30
CA ALA A 81 23.09 12.63 -6.64
C ALA A 81 23.55 12.53 -8.12
N TRP A 82 22.91 13.25 -9.04
CA TRP A 82 23.38 13.37 -10.42
C TRP A 82 24.71 14.14 -10.53
N LEU A 83 24.86 15.28 -9.84
CA LEU A 83 26.12 16.03 -9.80
C LEU A 83 27.29 15.20 -9.27
N ASN A 84 27.03 14.31 -8.33
CA ASN A 84 28.01 13.37 -7.76
C ASN A 84 28.26 12.12 -8.63
N GLY A 85 27.60 12.01 -9.80
CA GLY A 85 27.76 10.89 -10.72
C GLY A 85 27.03 9.60 -10.31
N HIS A 86 26.13 9.65 -9.33
CA HIS A 86 25.32 8.50 -8.91
C HIS A 86 24.10 8.25 -9.81
N LEU A 87 23.69 9.24 -10.61
CA LEU A 87 22.67 9.08 -11.64
C LEU A 87 23.25 9.36 -13.03
N GLU A 88 22.89 8.51 -13.98
CA GLU A 88 23.28 8.65 -15.39
C GLU A 88 22.48 9.74 -16.11
N LYS A 89 21.22 9.94 -15.71
CA LYS A 89 20.29 10.88 -16.35
C LYS A 89 20.08 12.13 -15.50
N GLU A 90 20.08 13.29 -16.17
CA GLU A 90 19.78 14.57 -15.54
C GLU A 90 18.33 14.58 -15.02
N PRO A 91 18.09 14.89 -13.73
CA PRO A 91 16.75 14.85 -13.14
C PRO A 91 15.78 15.93 -13.65
N SER A 92 16.28 17.03 -14.22
CA SER A 92 15.47 18.12 -14.77
C SER A 92 14.71 17.68 -16.03
N LEU A 93 15.33 16.80 -16.82
CA LEU A 93 14.77 16.27 -18.06
C LEU A 93 13.66 15.27 -17.72
N GLY A 94 12.42 15.66 -18.02
CA GLY A 94 11.24 14.81 -17.80
C GLY A 94 10.75 14.76 -16.36
N TRP A 95 11.15 15.70 -15.49
CA TRP A 95 10.68 15.73 -14.09
C TRP A 95 9.15 15.74 -14.00
N CYS A 96 8.49 16.58 -14.79
CA CYS A 96 7.05 16.76 -14.79
C CYS A 96 6.30 15.48 -15.20
N GLU A 97 6.73 14.83 -16.28
CA GLU A 97 6.18 13.57 -16.77
C GLU A 97 6.37 12.47 -15.72
N ASN A 98 7.58 12.38 -15.15
CA ASN A 98 7.89 11.44 -14.09
C ASN A 98 7.00 11.68 -12.86
N ARG A 99 6.76 12.93 -12.44
CA ARG A 99 5.91 13.22 -11.28
C ARG A 99 4.46 12.84 -11.54
N LYS A 100 3.92 13.16 -12.72
CA LYS A 100 2.56 12.75 -13.11
C LYS A 100 2.41 11.22 -13.09
N GLU A 101 3.37 10.49 -13.65
CA GLU A 101 3.35 9.03 -13.65
C GLU A 101 3.35 8.46 -12.22
N TRP A 102 4.22 8.97 -11.36
CA TRP A 102 4.33 8.51 -9.97
C TRP A 102 3.13 8.88 -9.12
N GLU A 103 2.51 10.05 -9.36
CA GLU A 103 1.27 10.45 -8.71
C GLU A 103 0.12 9.51 -9.07
N MET A 104 -0.05 9.20 -10.36
CA MET A 104 -1.07 8.24 -10.81
C MET A 104 -0.83 6.84 -10.21
N LYS A 105 0.43 6.38 -10.19
CA LYS A 105 0.79 5.09 -9.58
C LYS A 105 0.51 5.06 -8.08
N GLY A 106 0.89 6.10 -7.35
CA GLY A 106 0.65 6.22 -5.92
C GLY A 106 -0.84 6.21 -5.58
N GLN A 107 -1.64 6.97 -6.32
CA GLN A 107 -3.10 6.97 -6.19
C GLN A 107 -3.69 5.58 -6.48
N ALA A 108 -3.24 4.91 -7.54
CA ALA A 108 -3.71 3.56 -7.89
C ALA A 108 -3.40 2.52 -6.80
N ILE A 109 -2.21 2.60 -6.19
CA ILE A 109 -1.82 1.71 -5.08
C ILE A 109 -2.79 1.90 -3.91
N VAL A 110 -2.97 3.14 -3.44
CA VAL A 110 -3.83 3.41 -2.28
C VAL A 110 -5.30 3.12 -2.57
N ALA A 111 -5.77 3.40 -3.79
CA ALA A 111 -7.12 3.05 -4.22
C ALA A 111 -7.35 1.54 -4.21
N LYS A 112 -6.40 0.75 -4.73
CA LYS A 112 -6.46 -0.72 -4.67
C LYS A 112 -6.51 -1.21 -3.22
N MET A 113 -5.60 -0.73 -2.37
CA MET A 113 -5.56 -1.11 -0.96
C MET A 113 -6.87 -0.80 -0.23
N LYS A 114 -7.44 0.38 -0.50
CA LYS A 114 -8.74 0.76 0.05
C LYS A 114 -9.85 -0.19 -0.43
N SER A 115 -9.92 -0.47 -1.73
CA SER A 115 -10.90 -1.40 -2.31
C SER A 115 -10.78 -2.80 -1.70
N ASP A 116 -9.56 -3.30 -1.52
CA ASP A 116 -9.31 -4.62 -0.93
C ASP A 116 -9.80 -4.68 0.53
N CYS A 117 -9.55 -3.63 1.31
CA CYS A 117 -10.05 -3.49 2.68
C CYS A 117 -11.58 -3.37 2.74
N ASP A 118 -12.17 -2.50 1.91
CA ASP A 118 -13.61 -2.25 1.87
C ASP A 118 -14.39 -3.52 1.49
N ALA A 119 -13.91 -4.27 0.49
CA ALA A 119 -14.50 -5.54 0.06
C ALA A 119 -14.51 -6.59 1.19
N LYS A 120 -13.44 -6.64 1.98
CA LYS A 120 -13.34 -7.57 3.12
C LYS A 120 -14.26 -7.15 4.26
N TYR A 121 -14.31 -5.86 4.58
CA TYR A 121 -15.21 -5.34 5.62
C TYR A 121 -16.68 -5.58 5.26
N ALA A 122 -17.07 -5.32 4.01
CA ALA A 122 -18.43 -5.57 3.53
C ALA A 122 -18.83 -7.04 3.64
N LYS A 123 -17.93 -7.97 3.27
CA LYS A 123 -18.16 -9.41 3.39
C LYS A 123 -18.32 -9.84 4.86
N GLN A 124 -17.50 -9.32 5.77
CA GLN A 124 -17.63 -9.60 7.21
C GLN A 124 -18.94 -9.06 7.78
N LEU A 125 -19.35 -7.86 7.38
CA LEU A 125 -20.61 -7.27 7.82
C LEU A 125 -21.81 -8.11 7.37
N ALA A 126 -21.81 -8.56 6.11
CA ALA A 126 -22.86 -9.43 5.57
C ALA A 126 -22.93 -10.78 6.31
N LEU A 127 -21.78 -11.40 6.61
CA LEU A 127 -21.74 -12.66 7.36
C LEU A 127 -22.37 -12.50 8.75
N LYS A 128 -21.97 -11.45 9.49
CA LYS A 128 -22.52 -11.17 10.82
C LYS A 128 -24.02 -10.90 10.79
N MET A 129 -24.50 -10.20 9.77
CA MET A 129 -25.93 -9.93 9.64
C MET A 129 -26.73 -11.21 9.39
N ASN A 130 -26.21 -12.14 8.58
CA ASN A 130 -26.83 -13.45 8.37
C ASN A 130 -26.84 -14.31 9.65
N GLU A 131 -25.72 -14.38 10.37
CA GLU A 131 -25.64 -15.11 11.65
C GLU A 131 -26.64 -14.57 12.69
N GLN A 132 -26.89 -13.26 12.70
CA GLN A 132 -27.89 -12.64 13.57
C GLN A 132 -29.32 -12.98 13.16
N LEU A 133 -29.60 -13.11 11.86
CA LEU A 133 -30.93 -13.51 11.36
C LEU A 133 -31.21 -14.98 11.71
N ASP A 134 -30.25 -15.87 11.48
CA ASP A 134 -30.37 -17.30 11.81
C ASP A 134 -30.64 -17.50 13.30
N ALA A 135 -30.01 -16.70 14.18
CA ALA A 135 -30.22 -16.74 15.63
C ALA A 135 -31.57 -16.18 16.12
N ILE A 136 -32.32 -15.48 15.26
CA ILE A 136 -33.68 -14.99 15.55
C ILE A 136 -34.73 -16.00 15.06
N GLU A 137 -34.39 -16.82 14.06
CA GLU A 137 -35.27 -17.83 13.48
C GLU A 137 -35.25 -19.19 14.24
N GLU A 138 -34.23 -19.45 15.07
CA GLU A 138 -34.17 -20.55 16.07
C GLU A 138 -34.85 -20.21 17.41
#